data_AF-A0A416TAB0-F1
#
_entry.id   AF-A0A416TAB0-F1
#
_cell.length_a   1.000
_cell.length_b   1.000
_cell.length_c   1.000
_cell.angle_alpha   90.00
_cell.angle_beta   90.00
_cell.angle_gamma   90.00
#
_symmetry.space_group_name_H-M   'P 1'
#
loop_
_entity.id
_entity.type
_entity.pdbx_description
1 polymer ?
#
loop_
_entity_poly.entity_id
_entity_poly.type
_entity_poly.pdbx_seq_one_letter_code
_entity_poly.pdbx_strand_id
1 'polypeptide(L)'
;ARWGTHEDIAPYIDPVFQNNVILTKTESLTMNSRPKDPKTARNKNVLVIGGSGSGKTRFWLKPNLMQMHSSYVVTDPKGTILVECGKMLQRGAPKLGKDGKPMKDKHGKVIYEPYRIKVLNTINFKKSMHYNPFAYARHEVA
;
A
#
# COMPACT_ATOMS: atom_id res chain seq x y z
N ALA A 1 29.76 -0.58 8.15
CA ALA A 1 28.69 -0.13 7.24
C ALA A 1 29.10 1.21 6.62
N ARG A 2 28.71 1.51 5.38
CA ARG A 2 28.91 2.81 4.74
C ARG A 2 27.57 3.43 4.37
N TRP A 3 27.52 4.75 4.27
CA TRP A 3 26.38 5.43 3.66
C TRP A 3 26.32 5.08 2.16
N GLY A 4 25.13 4.76 1.67
CA GLY A 4 24.87 4.52 0.26
C GLY A 4 24.54 5.82 -0.47
N THR A 5 24.72 5.82 -1.78
CA THR A 5 24.25 6.89 -2.68
C THR A 5 23.00 6.44 -3.44
N HIS A 6 22.42 7.33 -4.24
CA HIS A 6 21.27 7.01 -5.07
C HIS A 6 21.59 5.88 -6.09
N GLU A 7 22.80 5.89 -6.63
CA GLU A 7 23.29 4.89 -7.59
C GLU A 7 23.34 3.49 -6.97
N ASP A 8 23.64 3.39 -5.67
CA ASP A 8 23.68 2.11 -4.97
C ASP A 8 22.30 1.43 -4.91
N ILE A 9 21.19 2.21 -4.89
CA ILE A 9 19.84 1.64 -4.81
C ILE A 9 19.19 1.38 -6.18
N ALA A 10 19.69 2.01 -7.24
CA ALA A 10 19.10 1.93 -8.57
C ALA A 10 18.80 0.51 -9.07
N PRO A 11 19.65 -0.52 -8.84
CA PRO A 11 19.37 -1.89 -9.28
C PRO A 11 18.16 -2.55 -8.59
N TYR A 12 17.70 -1.99 -7.47
CA TYR A 12 16.58 -2.51 -6.67
C TYR A 12 15.25 -1.79 -6.95
N ILE A 13 15.26 -0.78 -7.81
CA ILE A 13 14.09 0.03 -8.15
C ILE A 13 13.46 -0.52 -9.44
N ASP A 14 12.14 -0.72 -9.41
CA ASP A 14 11.34 -0.99 -10.60
C ASP A 14 11.21 0.30 -11.43
N PRO A 15 11.39 0.23 -12.76
CA PRO A 15 11.27 1.40 -13.63
C PRO A 15 9.86 2.02 -13.59
N VAL A 16 8.83 1.24 -13.28
CA VAL A 16 7.47 1.74 -13.08
C VAL A 16 7.31 2.11 -11.61
N PHE A 17 7.23 3.41 -11.32
CA PHE A 17 7.18 3.94 -9.95
C PHE A 17 6.13 3.26 -9.05
N GLN A 18 4.95 2.97 -9.60
CA GLN A 18 3.83 2.33 -8.89
C GLN A 18 4.13 0.90 -8.43
N ASN A 19 5.14 0.25 -8.99
CA ASN A 19 5.58 -1.09 -8.62
C ASN A 19 6.60 -1.07 -7.47
N ASN A 20 6.83 0.07 -6.83
CA ASN A 20 7.79 0.20 -5.75
C ASN A 20 7.14 0.63 -4.43
N VAL A 21 7.73 0.15 -3.33
CA VAL A 21 7.59 0.74 -2.00
C VAL A 21 8.40 2.04 -1.97
N ILE A 22 7.76 3.13 -1.57
CA ILE A 22 8.43 4.41 -1.35
C ILE A 22 9.15 4.36 0.00
N LEU A 23 10.46 4.60 -0.01
CA LEU A 23 11.28 4.66 1.21
C LEU A 23 11.64 6.10 1.58
N THR A 24 12.08 6.88 0.61
CA THR A 24 12.45 8.29 0.77
C THR A 24 11.97 9.09 -0.45
N LYS A 25 12.47 10.32 -0.62
CA LYS A 25 12.23 11.13 -1.82
C LYS A 25 12.89 10.53 -3.08
N THR A 26 14.03 9.85 -2.93
CA THR A 26 14.89 9.39 -4.03
C THR A 26 15.04 7.87 -4.06
N GLU A 27 14.87 7.20 -2.93
CA GLU A 27 15.02 5.76 -2.77
C GLU A 27 13.65 5.07 -2.75
N SER A 28 13.57 3.93 -3.42
CA SER A 28 12.40 3.06 -3.44
C SER A 28 12.83 1.60 -3.59
N LEU A 29 11.94 0.65 -3.35
CA LEU A 29 12.24 -0.77 -3.46
C LEU A 29 11.18 -1.50 -4.25
N THR A 30 11.59 -2.27 -5.25
CA THR A 30 10.66 -3.04 -6.10
C THR A 30 9.80 -4.01 -5.29
N MET A 31 8.52 -4.05 -5.61
CA MET A 31 7.57 -5.03 -5.11
C MET A 31 7.61 -6.33 -5.92
N ASN A 32 8.42 -6.43 -6.98
CA ASN A 32 8.62 -7.68 -7.69
C ASN A 32 9.37 -8.69 -6.79
N SER A 33 8.83 -9.90 -6.62
CA SER A 33 9.48 -10.95 -5.81
C SER A 33 10.53 -11.74 -6.59
N ARG A 34 10.58 -11.58 -7.91
CA ARG A 34 11.50 -12.27 -8.82
C ARG A 34 12.13 -11.26 -9.76
N PRO A 35 13.08 -10.43 -9.28
CA PRO A 35 13.83 -9.55 -10.16
C PRO A 35 14.63 -10.36 -11.18
N LYS A 36 14.95 -9.74 -12.32
CA LYS A 36 15.71 -10.39 -13.41
C LYS A 36 17.09 -10.87 -12.95
N ASP A 37 17.75 -10.08 -12.12
CA ASP A 37 18.96 -10.49 -11.41
C ASP A 37 18.58 -10.95 -10.00
N PRO A 38 18.71 -12.26 -9.68
CA PRO A 38 18.42 -12.77 -8.34
C PRO A 38 19.22 -12.08 -7.23
N LYS A 39 20.39 -11.51 -7.53
CA LYS A 39 21.22 -10.79 -6.54
C LYS A 39 20.55 -9.52 -6.03
N THR A 40 19.62 -8.94 -6.79
CA THR A 40 18.86 -7.76 -6.38
C THR A 40 17.58 -8.09 -5.62
N ALA A 41 17.29 -9.37 -5.36
CA ALA A 41 16.20 -9.76 -4.48
C ALA A 41 16.48 -9.26 -3.04
N ARG A 42 15.52 -8.53 -2.48
CA ARG A 42 15.61 -7.97 -1.12
C ARG A 42 14.37 -8.31 -0.30
N ASN A 43 14.57 -8.35 1.02
CA ASN A 43 13.48 -8.39 1.98
C ASN A 43 12.67 -7.09 1.85
N LYS A 44 11.34 -7.21 1.83
CA LYS A 44 10.41 -6.10 1.61
C LYS A 44 9.80 -5.58 2.92
N ASN A 45 10.13 -6.20 4.04
CA ASN A 45 9.71 -5.72 5.35
C ASN A 45 10.47 -4.43 5.66
N VAL A 46 9.73 -3.37 6.00
CA VAL A 46 10.28 -2.07 6.35
C VAL A 46 10.00 -1.79 7.82
N LEU A 47 11.05 -1.47 8.58
CA LEU A 47 10.97 -1.00 9.95
C LEU A 47 11.23 0.51 9.99
N VAL A 48 10.22 1.29 10.40
CA VAL A 48 10.33 2.75 10.52
C VAL A 48 10.39 3.14 11.99
N ILE A 49 11.55 3.65 12.43
CA ILE A 49 11.79 4.08 13.82
C ILE A 49 11.74 5.62 13.89
N GLY A 50 11.08 6.15 14.92
CA GLY A 50 11.07 7.58 15.19
C GLY A 50 10.19 7.92 16.39
N GLY A 51 10.50 9.03 17.07
CA GLY A 51 9.75 9.49 18.25
C GLY A 51 8.28 9.84 17.97
N SER A 52 7.52 10.19 19.01
CA SER A 52 6.18 10.76 18.84
C SER A 52 6.26 12.05 18.02
N GLY A 53 5.27 12.33 17.17
CA GLY A 53 5.25 13.54 16.33
C GLY A 53 6.20 13.56 15.13
N SER A 54 7.13 12.60 14.99
CA SER A 54 8.09 12.51 13.87
C SER A 54 7.48 12.32 12.47
N GLY A 55 6.15 12.13 12.38
CA GLY A 55 5.45 12.07 11.10
C GLY A 55 5.53 10.73 10.35
N LYS A 56 5.94 9.63 10.98
CA LYS A 56 5.97 8.27 10.38
C LYS A 56 4.74 7.94 9.52
N THR A 57 3.56 8.19 10.08
CA THR A 57 2.28 7.98 9.38
C THR A 57 2.13 8.88 8.16
N ARG A 58 2.49 10.17 8.29
CA ARG A 58 2.33 11.18 7.23
C ARG A 58 3.32 10.97 6.09
N PHE A 59 4.56 10.64 6.40
CA PHE A 59 5.66 10.63 5.43
C PHE A 59 5.95 9.26 4.83
N TRP A 60 5.59 8.16 5.50
CA TRP A 60 5.85 6.82 4.99
C TRP A 60 4.57 6.03 4.71
N LEU A 61 3.69 5.88 5.71
CA LEU A 61 2.49 5.04 5.55
C LEU A 61 1.51 5.61 4.53
N LYS A 62 1.14 6.90 4.68
CA LYS A 62 0.16 7.54 3.78
C LYS A 62 0.60 7.54 2.31
N PRO A 63 1.84 7.95 1.95
CA PRO A 63 2.27 7.89 0.54
C PRO A 63 2.16 6.49 -0.07
N ASN A 64 2.60 5.45 0.66
CA ASN A 64 2.49 4.07 0.19
C ASN A 64 1.02 3.60 0.06
N LEU A 65 0.13 3.99 0.98
CA LEU A 65 -1.31 3.73 0.85
C LEU A 65 -1.94 4.46 -0.34
N MET A 66 -1.52 5.70 -0.59
CA MET A 66 -2.04 6.56 -1.65
C MET A 66 -1.60 6.14 -3.04
N GLN A 67 -0.50 5.38 -3.18
CA GLN A 67 -0.15 4.74 -4.44
C GLN A 67 -1.19 3.71 -4.90
N MET A 68 -1.97 3.12 -3.97
CA MET A 68 -3.08 2.21 -4.29
C MET A 68 -2.68 1.01 -5.17
N HIS A 69 -1.45 0.51 -5.00
CA HIS A 69 -0.88 -0.54 -5.85
C HIS A 69 -1.02 -1.96 -5.26
N SER A 70 -1.62 -2.12 -4.07
CA SER A 70 -1.66 -3.41 -3.35
C SER A 70 -2.90 -3.55 -2.48
N SER A 71 -3.18 -4.77 -2.04
CA SER A 71 -4.18 -5.00 -0.98
C SER A 71 -3.56 -4.66 0.38
N TYR A 72 -4.27 -3.89 1.20
CA TYR A 72 -3.76 -3.39 2.48
C TYR A 72 -4.54 -3.95 3.66
N VAL A 73 -3.80 -4.32 4.71
CA VAL A 73 -4.32 -4.54 6.07
C VAL A 73 -3.65 -3.50 6.95
N VAL A 74 -4.45 -2.65 7.60
CA VAL A 74 -3.93 -1.52 8.38
C VAL A 74 -4.50 -1.58 9.80
N THR A 75 -3.61 -1.57 10.78
CA THR A 75 -3.97 -1.25 12.15
C THR A 75 -4.05 0.26 12.29
N ASP A 76 -5.23 0.79 12.62
CA ASP A 76 -5.47 2.23 12.76
C ASP A 76 -5.93 2.60 14.17
N PRO A 77 -5.02 2.60 15.19
CA PRO A 77 -5.40 2.83 16.58
C PRO A 77 -6.04 4.20 16.83
N LYS A 78 -5.71 5.19 16.00
CA LYS A 78 -6.25 6.56 16.11
C LYS A 78 -7.50 6.77 15.25
N GLY A 79 -7.84 5.84 14.36
CA GLY A 79 -8.94 5.98 13.39
C GLY A 79 -8.69 7.04 12.32
N THR A 80 -7.47 7.60 12.21
CA THR A 80 -7.18 8.73 11.32
C THR A 80 -6.98 8.27 9.88
N ILE A 81 -6.41 7.09 9.67
CA ILE A 81 -6.13 6.59 8.32
C ILE A 81 -7.41 6.38 7.52
N LEU A 82 -8.41 5.74 8.14
CA LEU A 82 -9.69 5.51 7.47
C LEU A 82 -10.39 6.83 7.13
N VAL A 83 -10.35 7.81 8.03
CA VAL A 83 -10.97 9.13 7.83
C VAL A 83 -10.27 9.90 6.71
N GLU A 84 -8.94 9.90 6.69
CA GLU A 84 -8.15 10.74 5.77
C GLU A 84 -7.96 10.10 4.39
N CYS A 85 -7.83 8.78 4.30
CA CYS A 85 -7.54 8.06 3.06
C CYS A 85 -8.73 7.22 2.55
N GLY A 86 -9.72 6.92 3.39
CA GLY A 86 -10.80 5.98 3.06
C GLY A 86 -11.63 6.42 1.87
N LYS A 87 -11.92 7.72 1.71
CA LYS A 87 -12.69 8.21 0.55
C LYS A 87 -11.93 8.05 -0.76
N MET A 88 -10.62 8.26 -0.75
CA MET A 88 -9.74 8.04 -1.90
C MET A 88 -9.68 6.54 -2.25
N LEU A 89 -9.51 5.67 -1.25
CA LEU A 89 -9.53 4.21 -1.45
C LEU A 89 -10.89 3.73 -1.98
N GLN A 90 -12.00 4.29 -1.48
CA GLN A 90 -13.35 3.98 -1.94
C GLN A 90 -13.55 4.38 -3.42
N ARG A 91 -12.92 5.48 -3.86
CA ARG A 91 -12.90 5.87 -5.27
C ARG A 91 -12.04 4.91 -6.09
N GLY A 92 -10.86 4.55 -5.58
CA GLY A 92 -9.91 3.66 -6.23
C GLY A 92 -8.89 4.36 -7.12
N ALA A 93 -7.97 3.58 -7.66
CA ALA A 93 -7.03 4.03 -8.68
C ALA A 93 -7.71 4.05 -10.06
N PRO A 94 -7.30 4.93 -10.99
CA PRO A 94 -7.76 4.85 -12.38
C PRO A 94 -7.40 3.50 -12.99
N LYS A 95 -8.36 2.87 -13.67
CA LYS A 95 -8.10 1.67 -14.44
C LYS A 95 -7.21 2.02 -15.62
N LEU A 96 -6.06 1.36 -15.74
CA LEU A 96 -5.13 1.62 -16.84
C LEU A 96 -5.37 0.66 -18.01
N GLY A 97 -5.30 1.18 -19.22
CA GLY A 97 -5.26 0.40 -20.45
C GLY A 97 -3.89 -0.26 -20.65
N LYS A 98 -3.76 -1.05 -21.73
CA LYS A 98 -2.47 -1.68 -22.12
C LYS A 98 -1.38 -0.65 -22.44
N ASP A 99 -1.78 0.58 -22.76
CA ASP A 99 -0.92 1.73 -23.04
C ASP A 99 -0.53 2.51 -21.78
N GLY A 100 -0.95 2.06 -20.59
CA GLY A 100 -0.69 2.73 -19.31
C GLY A 100 -1.52 4.00 -19.10
N LYS A 101 -2.48 4.31 -19.98
CA LYS A 101 -3.33 5.50 -19.85
C LYS A 101 -4.64 5.15 -19.13
N PRO A 102 -5.24 6.11 -18.38
CA PRO A 102 -6.54 5.90 -17.76
C PRO A 102 -7.62 5.58 -18.80
N MET A 103 -8.30 4.45 -18.61
CA MET A 103 -9.44 4.05 -19.43
C MET A 103 -10.61 5.00 -19.19
N LYS A 104 -11.36 5.28 -20.25
CA LYS A 104 -12.57 6.11 -20.20
C LYS A 104 -13.79 5.27 -20.57
N ASP A 105 -14.94 5.61 -19.96
CA ASP A 105 -16.23 5.04 -20.32
C ASP A 105 -16.77 5.63 -21.64
N LYS A 106 -17.95 5.17 -22.05
CA LYS A 106 -18.67 5.65 -23.25
C LYS A 106 -18.99 7.15 -23.23
N HIS A 107 -18.89 7.81 -22.08
CA HIS A 107 -19.15 9.24 -21.89
C HIS A 107 -17.84 10.04 -21.69
N GLY A 108 -16.68 9.40 -21.86
CA GLY A 108 -15.38 10.05 -21.72
C GLY A 108 -14.90 10.22 -20.27
N LYS A 109 -15.59 9.65 -19.28
CA LYS A 109 -15.21 9.73 -17.86
C LYS A 109 -14.24 8.61 -17.50
N VAL A 110 -13.24 8.93 -16.68
CA VAL A 110 -12.24 7.95 -16.22
C VAL A 110 -12.90 6.85 -15.40
N ILE A 111 -12.56 5.60 -15.72
CA ILE A 111 -12.96 4.40 -15.00
C ILE A 111 -12.01 4.20 -13.82
N TYR A 112 -12.54 3.91 -12.64
CA TYR A 112 -11.77 3.66 -11.42
C TYR A 112 -11.99 2.22 -10.91
N GLU A 113 -10.99 1.70 -10.21
CA GLU A 113 -11.00 0.37 -9.56
C GLU A 113 -11.07 0.56 -8.04
N PRO A 114 -12.28 0.59 -7.45
CA PRO A 114 -12.48 0.90 -6.04
C PRO A 114 -12.02 -0.22 -5.12
N TYR A 115 -11.49 0.14 -3.95
CA TYR A 115 -11.17 -0.84 -2.92
C TYR A 115 -12.44 -1.35 -2.23
N ARG A 116 -12.47 -2.66 -1.97
CA ARG A 116 -13.42 -3.23 -1.01
C ARG A 116 -12.91 -3.00 0.41
N ILE A 117 -13.33 -1.90 1.02
CA ILE A 117 -12.90 -1.54 2.38
C ILE A 117 -13.72 -2.35 3.40
N LYS A 118 -13.02 -2.98 4.36
CA LYS A 118 -13.60 -3.66 5.51
C LYS A 118 -13.01 -3.09 6.80
N VAL A 119 -13.87 -2.82 7.78
CA VAL A 119 -13.47 -2.21 9.06
C VAL A 119 -13.93 -3.11 10.19
N LEU A 120 -12.98 -3.48 11.04
CA LEU A 120 -13.22 -4.12 12.34
C LEU A 120 -12.89 -3.10 13.43
N ASN A 121 -13.92 -2.53 14.04
CA ASN A 121 -13.77 -1.60 15.16
C ASN A 121 -14.02 -2.34 16.48
N THR A 122 -12.97 -2.55 17.27
CA THR A 122 -13.02 -3.28 18.55
C THR A 122 -13.54 -2.45 19.72
N ILE A 123 -13.62 -1.11 19.58
CA ILE A 123 -14.14 -0.20 20.61
C ILE A 123 -15.64 -0.01 20.44
N ASN A 124 -16.10 0.20 19.20
CA ASN A 124 -17.51 0.37 18.88
C ASN A 124 -17.92 -0.54 17.71
N PHE A 125 -18.44 -1.72 18.06
CA PHE A 125 -18.89 -2.71 17.10
C PHE A 125 -20.03 -2.23 16.18
N LYS A 126 -20.82 -1.21 16.57
CA LYS A 126 -21.82 -0.60 15.66
C LYS A 126 -21.19 0.13 14.48
N LYS A 127 -19.93 0.54 14.60
CA LYS A 127 -19.13 1.15 13.52
C LYS A 127 -18.27 0.10 12.78
N SER A 128 -18.31 -1.15 13.20
CA SER A 128 -17.69 -2.27 12.51
C SER A 128 -18.61 -2.75 11.40
N MET A 129 -18.07 -3.41 10.38
CA MET A 129 -18.87 -4.03 9.31
C MET A 129 -19.43 -5.40 9.73
N HIS A 130 -19.63 -5.62 11.03
CA HIS A 130 -20.03 -6.89 11.65
C HIS A 130 -19.21 -8.08 11.13
N TYR A 131 -17.91 -7.87 10.90
CA TYR A 131 -16.98 -8.91 10.50
C TYR A 131 -16.79 -9.90 11.65
N ASN A 132 -17.17 -11.16 11.43
CA ASN A 132 -16.94 -12.25 12.38
C ASN A 132 -15.63 -12.98 12.03
N PRO A 133 -14.53 -12.76 12.76
CA PRO A 133 -13.26 -13.46 12.49
C PRO A 133 -13.36 -14.98 12.73
N PHE A 134 -14.28 -15.44 13.60
CA PHE A 134 -14.46 -16.87 13.90
C PHE A 134 -15.14 -17.64 12.76
N ALA A 135 -15.79 -16.96 11.82
CA ALA A 135 -16.35 -17.62 10.63
C ALA A 135 -15.27 -18.24 9.73
N TYR A 136 -14.00 -17.83 9.90
CA TYR A 136 -12.87 -18.31 9.13
C TYR A 136 -11.97 -19.27 9.91
N ALA A 137 -12.26 -19.50 11.20
CA ALA A 137 -11.58 -20.52 11.97
C ALA A 137 -11.93 -21.88 11.36
N ARG A 138 -10.93 -22.52 10.75
CA ARG A 138 -11.02 -23.91 10.33
C ARG A 138 -10.16 -24.73 11.27
N HIS A 139 -10.58 -25.95 11.56
CA HIS A 139 -9.66 -26.92 12.13
C HIS A 139 -8.49 -27.07 11.16
N GLU A 140 -7.27 -26.86 11.64
CA GLU A 140 -6.09 -27.34 10.91
C GLU A 140 -6.29 -28.85 10.75
N VAL A 141 -6.35 -29.30 9.50
CA VAL A 141 -6.36 -30.75 9.22
C VAL A 141 -4.98 -31.23 9.60
N ALA A 142 -4.90 -31.99 10.70
CA ALA A 142 -3.71 -32.71 11.13
C ALA A 142 -3.39 -33.86 10.16
#